data_AF-A0A1Y6CYT8-F1
#
_entry.id   AF-A0A1Y6CYT8-F1
#
_cell.length_a   1.000
_cell.length_b   1.000
_cell.length_c   1.000
_cell.angle_alpha   90.00
_cell.angle_beta   90.00
_cell.angle_gamma   90.00
#
_symmetry.space_group_name_H-M   'P 1'
#
loop_
_entity.id
_entity.type
_entity.pdbx_description
1 polymer ?
#
loop_
_entity_poly.entity_id
_entity_poly.type
_entity_poly.pdbx_seq_one_letter_code
_entity_poly.pdbx_strand_id
1 'polypeptide(L)' 'MLATIETLIRKFHGRIHEAAGFVIAYFDDPAQTQGCALAIATQTHREVEWCGCQLSVLVYGLRG' A
#
# COMPACT_ATOMS: atom_id res chain seq x y z
N MET A 1 2.18 8.25 8.73
CA MET A 1 2.46 6.85 8.34
C MET A 1 1.35 6.32 7.43
N LEU A 2 0.11 6.17 7.92
CA LEU A 2 -1.05 5.87 7.06
C LEU A 2 -1.20 6.89 5.92
N ALA A 3 -1.16 8.18 6.26
CA ALA A 3 -1.19 9.26 5.26
C ALA A 3 -0.09 9.17 4.17
N THR A 4 1.08 8.59 4.49
CA THR A 4 2.16 8.39 3.51
C THR A 4 1.82 7.26 2.54
N ILE A 5 1.31 6.13 3.06
CA ILE A 5 0.87 4.98 2.26
C ILE A 5 -0.28 5.40 1.33
N GLU A 6 -1.28 6.11 1.85
CA GLU A 6 -2.41 6.60 1.06
C GLU A 6 -1.98 7.57 -0.04
N THR A 7 -1.03 8.46 0.26
CA THR A 7 -0.46 9.40 -0.73
C THR A 7 0.24 8.65 -1.85
N LEU A 8 1.02 7.61 -1.52
CA LEU A 8 1.69 6.77 -2.51
C LEU A 8 0.67 6.02 -3.36
N ILE A 9 -0.32 5.37 -2.75
CA ILE A 9 -1.37 4.66 -3.50
C ILE A 9 -2.06 5.59 -4.49
N ARG A 10 -2.43 6.81 -4.08
CA ARG A 10 -3.04 7.81 -4.98
C ARG A 10 -2.08 8.28 -6.07
N LYS A 11 -0.79 8.44 -5.78
CA LYS A 11 0.23 8.81 -6.78
C LYS A 11 0.36 7.76 -7.89
N PHE A 12 0.18 6.49 -7.54
CA PHE A 12 0.16 5.37 -8.49
C PHE A 12 -1.24 5.04 -9.01
N HIS A 13 -2.22 5.97 -8.90
CA HIS A 13 -3.59 5.80 -9.40
C HIS A 13 -4.37 4.63 -8.76
N GLY A 14 -3.97 4.17 -7.58
CA GLY A 14 -4.66 3.10 -6.86
C GLY A 14 -5.89 3.58 -6.09
N ARG A 15 -6.84 2.67 -5.91
CA ARG A 15 -8.02 2.82 -5.06
C ARG A 15 -7.75 2.18 -3.71
N ILE A 16 -8.11 2.89 -2.63
CA ILE A 16 -7.80 2.47 -1.25
C ILE A 16 -9.03 1.83 -0.61
N HIS A 17 -8.81 0.75 0.11
CA HIS A 17 -9.77 0.10 0.99
C HIS A 17 -9.12 -0.21 2.34
N GLU A 18 -9.61 0.40 3.41
CA GLU A 18 -9.11 0.18 4.77
C GLU A 18 -9.88 -0.98 5.43
N ALA A 19 -9.16 -1.98 5.92
CA ALA A 19 -9.75 -3.17 6.55
C ALA A 19 -8.96 -3.57 7.80
N ALA A 20 -9.57 -3.50 8.99
CA ALA A 20 -9.05 -4.01 10.26
C ALA A 20 -7.51 -3.95 10.44
N GLY A 21 -6.93 -2.75 10.25
CA GLY A 21 -5.50 -2.50 10.43
C GLY A 21 -4.59 -2.95 9.27
N PHE A 22 -5.20 -3.22 8.11
CA PHE A 22 -4.56 -3.26 6.80
C PHE A 22 -5.06 -2.10 5.93
N VAL A 23 -4.17 -1.64 5.06
CA VAL A 23 -4.54 -0.86 3.88
C VAL A 23 -4.44 -1.78 2.69
N ILE A 24 -5.56 -2.02 2.04
CA ILE A 24 -5.63 -2.76 0.78
C ILE A 24 -5.76 -1.74 -0.34
N ALA A 25 -5.03 -1.91 -1.43
CA ALA A 25 -5.17 -1.07 -2.61
C ALA A 25 -5.30 -1.89 -3.89
N TYR A 26 -6.11 -1.37 -4.80
CA TYR A 26 -6.40 -1.94 -6.10
C TYR A 26 -5.96 -0.99 -7.20
N PHE A 27 -5.32 -1.51 -8.23
CA PHE A 27 -4.82 -0.78 -9.38
C PHE A 27 -5.43 -1.37 -10.65
N ASP A 28 -5.34 -0.66 -11.75
CA ASP A 28 -5.77 -1.18 -13.05
C ASP A 28 -4.62 -1.91 -13.77
N ASP A 29 -3.36 -1.61 -13.40
CA ASP A 29 -2.16 -2.22 -13.96
C ASP A 29 -1.27 -2.89 -12.89
N PRO A 30 -0.75 -4.11 -13.16
CA PRO A 30 0.16 -4.79 -12.24
C PRO A 30 1.50 -4.05 -12.09
N ALA A 31 1.95 -3.34 -13.13
CA ALA A 31 3.14 -2.52 -13.08
C ALA A 31 3.00 -1.34 -12.09
N GLN A 32 1.81 -0.73 -12.02
CA GLN A 32 1.52 0.33 -11.04
C GLN A 32 1.51 -0.24 -9.62
N THR A 33 0.92 -1.41 -9.44
CA THR A 33 0.90 -2.14 -8.15
C THR A 33 2.31 -2.40 -7.65
N GLN A 34 3.18 -2.96 -8.50
CA GLN A 34 4.57 -3.25 -8.17
C GLN A 34 5.36 -1.97 -7.85
N GLY A 35 5.19 -0.91 -8.66
CA GLY A 35 5.82 0.39 -8.41
C GLY A 35 5.39 1.02 -7.09
N CYS A 36 4.10 0.93 -6.77
CA CYS A 36 3.55 1.39 -5.51
C CYS A 36 4.08 0.58 -4.32
N ALA A 37 4.11 -0.75 -4.45
CA ALA A 37 4.62 -1.65 -3.41
C ALA A 37 6.08 -1.35 -3.07
N LEU A 38 6.93 -1.19 -4.09
CA LEU A 38 8.33 -0.82 -3.91
C LEU A 38 8.47 0.54 -3.22
N ALA A 39 7.71 1.55 -3.67
CA ALA A 39 7.76 2.89 -3.08
C ALA A 39 7.34 2.89 -1.60
N ILE A 40 6.30 2.13 -1.24
CA ILE A 40 5.86 1.98 0.15
C ILE A 40 6.94 1.28 0.97
N ALA A 41 7.48 0.16 0.50
CA ALA A 41 8.53 -0.58 1.19
C ALA A 41 9.77 0.29 1.44
N THR A 42 10.23 1.04 0.44
CA THR A 42 11.40 1.92 0.55
C THR A 42 11.17 3.11 1.49
N GLN A 43 9.99 3.75 1.43
CA GLN A 43 9.76 4.99 2.20
C GLN A 43 9.28 4.76 3.63
N THR A 44 8.65 3.61 3.89
CA THR A 44 8.03 3.32 5.19
C THR A 44 8.71 2.18 5.93
N HIS A 45 9.63 1.46 5.29
CA HIS A 45 10.28 0.25 5.82
C HIS A 45 9.26 -0.80 6.29
N ARG A 46 8.09 -0.85 5.66
CA ARG A 46 7.03 -1.82 5.94
C ARG A 46 7.08 -2.96 4.94
N GLU A 47 6.64 -4.12 5.41
CA GLU A 47 6.33 -5.24 4.53
C GLU A 47 5.07 -4.92 3.73
N VAL A 48 5.15 -5.16 2.42
CA VAL A 48 4.06 -4.96 1.48
C VAL A 48 3.88 -6.26 0.72
N GLU A 49 2.71 -6.86 0.85
CA GLU A 49 2.32 -7.99 0.02
C GLU A 49 1.60 -7.47 -1.22
N TRP A 50 1.90 -8.01 -2.39
CA TRP A 50 1.15 -7.70 -3.61
C TRP A 50 0.94 -8.93 -4.47
N CYS A 51 -0.19 -8.96 -5.18
CA CYS A 51 -0.56 -10.02 -6.10
C CYS A 51 -1.38 -9.43 -7.25
N GLY A 52 -0.86 -9.56 -8.49
CA GLY A 52 -1.49 -8.98 -9.67
C GLY A 52 -1.69 -7.46 -9.51
N CYS A 53 -2.95 -7.03 -9.50
CA CYS A 53 -3.34 -5.63 -9.39
C CYS A 53 -3.78 -5.21 -7.98
N GLN A 54 -3.48 -6.02 -6.96
CA GLN A 54 -3.82 -5.75 -5.57
C GLN A 54 -2.55 -5.70 -4.72
N LEU A 55 -2.50 -4.78 -3.75
CA LEU A 55 -1.52 -4.80 -2.67
C LEU A 55 -2.20 -4.69 -1.31
N SER A 56 -1.54 -5.20 -0.28
CA SER A 56 -1.92 -5.09 1.12
C SER A 56 -0.72 -4.67 1.96
N VAL A 57 -0.93 -3.67 2.81
CA VAL A 57 0.07 -3.16 3.74
C VAL A 57 -0.48 -3.27 5.14
N LEU A 58 0.33 -3.84 6.02
CA LEU A 58 0.00 -3.91 7.41
C LEU A 58 0.21 -2.55 8.10
N VAL A 59 -0.83 -1.98 8.71
CA VAL A 59 -0.78 -0.67 9.40
C VAL A 59 -1.04 -0.74 10.91
N TYR A 60 -1.32 -1.92 11.50
CA TYR A 60 -1.33 -2.09 12.95
C TYR A 60 0.09 -2.26 13.54
N GLY A 61 0.38 -1.62 14.68
CA GLY A 61 1.58 -1.89 15.49
C GLY A 61 2.55 -0.74 15.80
N LEU A 62 2.08 0.45 16.23
CA LEU A 62 2.88 1.42 17.02
C LEU A 62 2.04 2.11 18.11
N ARG A 63 1.18 1.35 18.78
CA ARG A 63 0.68 1.68 20.13
C ARG A 63 0.94 0.46 21.00
N GLY A 64 2.19 0.33 21.41
CA GLY A 64 2.71 -0.62 22.38
C GLY A 64 3.96 -0.03 22.96
#